data_AF-A0AAE4JWI5-F1
#
_entry.id   AF-A0AAE4JWI5-F1
#
_cell.length_a   1.000
_cell.length_b   1.000
_cell.length_c   1.000
_cell.angle_alpha   90.00
_cell.angle_beta   90.00
_cell.angle_gamma   90.00
#
_symmetry.space_group_name_H-M   'P 1'
#
loop_
_entity.id
_entity.type
_entity.pdbx_description
1 polymer ?
#
loop_
_entity_poly.entity_id
_entity_poly.type
_entity_poly.pdbx_seq_one_letter_code
_entity_poly.pdbx_strand_id
1 'polypeptide(L)'
;MFETLPIAPPTGEIKSQVEPKVSRLIEITQQNQASHRELLDWLQTEQNIAKLGQKLENFASLDSDQFVQEVRARKPKTESPSPKGLKELREAYQGYAPQIQAHNAEALTLEIQLSDLVNQAYGLTPEEIDLMWKTAPPRMPIPRPI
;
A
#
# COMPACT_ATOMS: atom_id res chain seq x y z
N MET A 1 35.55 -13.16 -5.11
CA MET A 1 34.92 -14.49 -5.25
C MET A 1 33.46 -14.27 -4.88
N PHE A 2 32.51 -14.53 -5.79
CA PHE A 2 31.09 -14.44 -5.42
C PHE A 2 30.71 -15.77 -4.77
N GLU A 3 30.31 -15.73 -3.49
CA GLU A 3 29.67 -16.87 -2.84
C GLU A 3 28.37 -17.16 -3.61
N THR A 4 28.27 -18.35 -4.20
CA THR A 4 27.01 -18.87 -4.72
C THR A 4 26.14 -19.26 -3.53
N LEU A 5 25.35 -18.31 -3.05
CA LEU A 5 24.33 -18.56 -2.04
C LEU A 5 23.30 -19.55 -2.61
N PRO A 6 22.95 -20.62 -1.88
CA PRO A 6 21.98 -21.60 -2.35
C PRO A 6 20.61 -20.94 -2.51
N ILE A 7 20.00 -21.06 -3.70
CA ILE A 7 18.61 -20.70 -3.92
C ILE A 7 17.79 -21.96 -3.65
N ALA A 8 16.94 -21.93 -2.63
CA ALA A 8 16.07 -23.06 -2.32
C ALA A 8 15.12 -23.33 -3.50
N PRO A 9 15.13 -24.53 -4.10
CA PRO A 9 14.19 -24.85 -5.17
C PRO A 9 12.78 -24.99 -4.57
N PRO A 10 11.78 -24.21 -5.03
CA PRO A 10 10.44 -24.31 -4.48
C PRO A 10 9.79 -25.64 -4.87
N THR A 11 9.18 -26.31 -3.90
CA THR A 11 8.39 -27.53 -4.11
C THR A 11 7.13 -27.22 -4.94
N GLY A 12 6.53 -28.24 -5.56
CA GLY A 12 5.26 -28.06 -6.30
C GLY A 12 4.14 -27.51 -5.42
N GLU A 13 4.10 -27.92 -4.14
CA GLU A 13 3.17 -27.40 -3.15
C GLU A 13 3.38 -25.91 -2.88
N ILE A 14 4.62 -25.48 -2.59
CA ILE A 14 4.93 -24.05 -2.37
C ILE A 14 4.57 -23.22 -3.60
N LYS A 15 4.90 -23.69 -4.82
CA LYS A 15 4.53 -22.98 -6.06
C LYS A 15 3.02 -22.77 -6.17
N SER A 16 2.23 -23.83 -5.94
CA SER A 16 0.76 -23.75 -6.01
C SER A 16 0.16 -22.75 -5.01
N GLN A 17 0.83 -22.50 -3.88
CA GLN A 17 0.42 -21.52 -2.89
C GLN A 17 0.90 -20.09 -3.21
N VAL A 18 2.08 -19.95 -3.81
CA VAL A 18 2.70 -18.66 -4.15
C VAL A 18 2.03 -18.02 -5.35
N GLU A 19 1.81 -18.78 -6.42
CA GLU A 19 1.27 -18.27 -7.70
C GLU A 19 -0.02 -17.44 -7.55
N PRO A 20 -1.09 -17.91 -6.87
CA PRO A 20 -2.31 -17.12 -6.70
C PRO A 20 -2.09 -15.89 -5.81
N LYS A 21 -1.23 -15.96 -4.79
CA LYS A 21 -0.94 -14.82 -3.90
C LYS A 21 -0.23 -13.70 -4.67
N VAL A 22 0.79 -14.05 -5.45
CA VAL A 22 1.53 -13.10 -6.28
C VAL A 22 0.62 -12.50 -7.35
N SER A 23 -0.22 -13.32 -7.99
CA SER A 23 -1.20 -12.84 -8.98
C SER A 23 -2.14 -11.81 -8.35
N ARG A 24 -2.66 -12.09 -7.16
CA ARG A 24 -3.54 -11.17 -6.43
C ARG A 24 -2.81 -9.88 -6.00
N LEU A 25 -1.56 -9.96 -5.56
CA LEU A 25 -0.76 -8.77 -5.23
C LEU A 25 -0.53 -7.86 -6.44
N ILE A 26 -0.31 -8.44 -7.62
CA ILE A 26 -0.17 -7.69 -8.87
C ILE A 26 -1.49 -6.98 -9.21
N GLU A 27 -2.62 -7.68 -9.10
CA GLU A 27 -3.94 -7.09 -9.34
C GLU A 27 -4.23 -5.93 -8.38
N ILE A 28 -4.01 -6.11 -7.08
CA ILE A 28 -4.17 -5.07 -6.06
C ILE A 28 -3.31 -3.86 -6.42
N THR A 29 -2.05 -4.07 -6.79
CA THR A 29 -1.12 -3.00 -7.16
C THR A 29 -1.65 -2.21 -8.36
N GLN A 30 -2.11 -2.90 -9.40
CA GLN A 30 -2.66 -2.27 -10.61
C GLN A 30 -3.95 -1.48 -10.31
N GLN A 31 -4.86 -2.05 -9.52
CA GLN A 31 -6.11 -1.42 -9.12
C GLN A 31 -5.86 -0.17 -8.28
N ASN A 32 -4.99 -0.26 -7.27
CA ASN A 32 -4.64 0.90 -6.44
C ASN A 32 -3.97 2.00 -7.28
N GLN A 33 -3.04 1.65 -8.18
CA GLN A 33 -2.43 2.65 -9.08
C GLN A 33 -3.45 3.31 -10.02
N ALA A 34 -4.46 2.58 -10.50
CA ALA A 34 -5.54 3.16 -11.29
C ALA A 34 -6.36 4.15 -10.46
N SER A 35 -6.87 3.72 -9.30
CA SER A 35 -7.66 4.57 -8.40
C SER A 35 -6.90 5.81 -7.91
N HIS A 36 -5.61 5.68 -7.61
CA HIS A 36 -4.78 6.84 -7.27
C HIS A 36 -4.69 7.81 -8.45
N ARG A 37 -4.40 7.33 -9.67
CA ARG A 37 -4.29 8.21 -10.84
C ARG A 37 -5.58 8.96 -11.10
N GLU A 38 -6.73 8.28 -11.02
CA GLU A 38 -8.04 8.91 -11.24
C GLU A 38 -8.33 10.03 -10.22
N LEU A 39 -8.15 9.76 -8.92
CA LEU A 39 -8.40 10.78 -7.91
C LEU A 39 -7.40 11.93 -7.98
N LEU A 40 -6.11 11.65 -8.21
CA LEU A 40 -5.07 12.68 -8.26
C LEU A 40 -5.24 13.57 -9.50
N ASP A 41 -5.60 12.99 -10.65
CA ASP A 41 -5.93 13.75 -11.87
C ASP A 41 -7.16 14.63 -11.64
N TRP A 42 -8.21 14.10 -11.01
CA TRP A 42 -9.39 14.89 -10.63
C TRP A 42 -9.05 16.06 -9.68
N LEU A 43 -8.17 15.85 -8.71
CA LEU A 43 -7.70 16.93 -7.82
C LEU A 43 -6.91 18.01 -8.58
N GLN A 44 -6.13 17.61 -9.58
CA GLN A 44 -5.35 18.55 -10.39
C GLN A 44 -6.24 19.36 -11.35
N THR A 45 -7.19 18.69 -12.01
CA THR A 45 -8.01 19.27 -13.07
C THR A 45 -9.24 20.00 -12.53
N GLU A 46 -10.07 19.33 -11.74
CA GLU A 46 -11.34 19.89 -11.25
C GLU A 46 -11.15 20.74 -9.98
N GLN A 47 -10.25 20.30 -9.09
CA GLN A 47 -9.97 21.06 -7.86
C GLN A 47 -8.87 22.13 -8.04
N ASN A 48 -8.26 22.23 -9.23
CA ASN A 48 -7.20 23.19 -9.60
C ASN A 48 -5.97 23.15 -8.66
N ILE A 49 -5.62 21.97 -8.14
CA ILE A 49 -4.47 21.80 -7.25
C ILE A 49 -3.24 21.42 -8.06
N ALA A 50 -2.45 22.41 -8.48
CA ALA A 50 -1.26 22.18 -9.30
C ALA A 50 -0.19 21.30 -8.61
N LYS A 51 -0.05 21.37 -7.28
CA LYS A 51 0.91 20.58 -6.49
C LYS A 51 0.21 19.93 -5.31
N LEU A 52 0.03 18.61 -5.40
CA LEU A 52 -0.69 17.80 -4.41
C LEU A 52 0.16 17.56 -3.14
N GLY A 53 1.42 17.20 -3.34
CA GLY A 53 2.35 16.86 -2.27
C GLY A 53 2.07 15.50 -1.64
N GLN A 54 3.03 15.01 -0.86
CA GLN A 54 3.07 13.61 -0.40
C GLN A 54 1.81 13.14 0.35
N LYS A 55 1.19 14.00 1.16
CA LYS A 55 -0.02 13.62 1.91
C LYS A 55 -1.23 13.37 1.02
N LEU A 56 -1.44 14.19 -0.01
CA LEU A 56 -2.54 13.98 -0.96
C LEU A 56 -2.23 12.86 -1.95
N GLU A 57 -0.97 12.69 -2.34
CA GLU A 57 -0.54 11.53 -3.13
C GLU A 57 -0.78 10.20 -2.39
N ASN A 58 -0.68 10.23 -1.06
CA ASN A 58 -0.99 9.12 -0.16
C ASN A 58 -2.34 9.30 0.57
N PHE A 59 -3.35 9.86 -0.10
CA PHE A 59 -4.63 10.21 0.54
C PHE A 59 -5.30 9.06 1.30
N ALA A 60 -5.12 7.81 0.86
CA ALA A 60 -5.72 6.65 1.50
C ALA A 60 -5.17 6.37 2.92
N SER A 61 -4.05 7.00 3.33
CA SER A 61 -3.59 6.94 4.72
C SER A 61 -4.21 8.01 5.62
N LEU A 62 -4.96 8.95 5.06
CA LEU A 62 -5.66 9.99 5.81
C LEU A 62 -7.04 9.49 6.22
N ASP A 63 -7.69 10.19 7.14
CA ASP A 63 -9.14 10.14 7.26
C ASP A 63 -9.81 11.18 6.33
N SER A 64 -11.14 11.11 6.20
CA SER A 64 -11.91 11.99 5.33
C SER A 64 -11.75 13.48 5.67
N ASP A 65 -11.69 13.83 6.96
CA ASP A 65 -11.55 15.22 7.38
C ASP A 65 -10.11 15.72 7.18
N GLN A 66 -9.11 14.89 7.45
CA GLN A 66 -7.70 15.16 7.14
C GLN A 66 -7.50 15.38 5.64
N PHE A 67 -8.10 14.53 4.80
CA PHE A 67 -8.05 14.70 3.35
C PHE A 67 -8.62 16.07 2.93
N VAL A 68 -9.81 16.42 3.42
CA VAL A 68 -10.43 17.72 3.12
C VAL A 68 -9.55 18.88 3.61
N GLN A 69 -8.94 18.77 4.79
CA GLN A 69 -8.04 19.79 5.32
C GLN A 69 -6.79 19.96 4.44
N GLU A 70 -6.18 18.87 4.00
CA GLU A 70 -5.01 18.92 3.11
C GLU A 70 -5.37 19.52 1.75
N VAL A 71 -6.51 19.15 1.17
CA VAL A 71 -7.02 19.78 -0.07
C VAL A 71 -7.20 21.29 0.13
N ARG A 72 -7.82 21.72 1.24
CA ARG A 72 -8.00 23.13 1.57
C ARG A 72 -6.68 23.87 1.75
N ALA A 73 -5.67 23.22 2.33
CA ALA A 73 -4.35 23.81 2.54
C ALA A 73 -3.60 24.03 1.21
N ARG A 74 -3.96 23.31 0.14
CA ARG A 74 -3.38 23.52 -1.20
C ARG A 74 -4.09 24.59 -2.03
N LYS A 75 -5.33 24.96 -1.68
CA LYS A 75 -6.06 26.01 -2.38
C LYS A 75 -5.69 27.41 -1.85
N PRO A 76 -5.78 28.47 -2.69
CA PRO A 76 -5.65 29.84 -2.22
C PRO A 76 -6.66 30.15 -1.11
N LYS A 77 -6.27 30.95 -0.11
CA LYS A 77 -7.16 31.31 1.02
C LYS A 77 -8.45 32.03 0.59
N THR A 78 -8.42 32.67 -0.58
CA THR A 78 -9.57 33.34 -1.21
C THR A 78 -10.60 32.35 -1.79
N GLU A 79 -10.23 31.09 -2.00
CA GLU A 79 -11.06 30.03 -2.60
C GLU A 79 -11.41 28.97 -1.55
N SER A 80 -12.06 29.41 -0.47
CA SER A 80 -12.61 28.46 0.50
C SER A 80 -13.72 27.62 -0.15
N PRO A 81 -13.65 26.28 -0.09
CA PRO A 81 -14.66 25.43 -0.72
C PRO A 81 -16.04 25.68 -0.10
N SER A 82 -17.05 25.79 -0.97
CA SER A 82 -18.45 25.87 -0.56
C SER A 82 -18.89 24.58 0.15
N PRO A 83 -20.01 24.58 0.90
CA PRO A 83 -20.55 23.35 1.49
C PRO A 83 -20.76 22.22 0.48
N LYS A 84 -21.14 22.56 -0.76
CA LYS A 84 -21.27 21.61 -1.86
C LYS A 84 -19.91 21.02 -2.26
N GLY A 85 -18.88 21.86 -2.42
CA GLY A 85 -17.52 21.38 -2.74
C GLY A 85 -16.92 20.54 -1.61
N LEU A 86 -17.20 20.86 -0.34
CA LEU A 86 -16.79 20.02 0.79
C LEU A 86 -17.47 18.65 0.78
N LYS A 87 -18.74 18.58 0.37
CA LYS A 87 -19.46 17.31 0.23
C LYS A 87 -18.87 16.47 -0.90
N GLU A 88 -18.63 17.08 -2.06
CA GLU A 88 -18.01 16.45 -3.22
C GLU A 88 -16.62 15.86 -2.89
N LEU A 89 -15.77 16.60 -2.18
CA LEU A 89 -14.47 16.10 -1.73
C LEU A 89 -14.60 14.85 -0.84
N ARG A 90 -15.57 14.84 0.08
CA ARG A 90 -15.81 13.69 0.96
C ARG A 90 -16.37 12.50 0.19
N GLU A 91 -17.26 12.74 -0.77
CA GLU A 91 -17.81 11.68 -1.63
C GLU A 91 -16.72 11.07 -2.51
N ALA A 92 -15.86 11.88 -3.12
CA ALA A 92 -14.70 11.42 -3.87
C ALA A 92 -13.77 10.58 -2.97
N TYR A 93 -13.42 11.08 -1.79
CA TYR A 93 -12.61 10.33 -0.83
C TYR A 93 -13.23 8.97 -0.48
N GLN A 94 -14.53 8.93 -0.15
CA GLN A 94 -15.24 7.70 0.19
C GLN A 94 -15.38 6.72 -0.99
N GLY A 95 -15.36 7.23 -2.22
CA GLY A 95 -15.38 6.40 -3.43
C GLY A 95 -14.10 5.61 -3.67
N TYR A 96 -12.95 6.09 -3.18
CA TYR A 96 -11.64 5.47 -3.47
C TYR A 96 -10.92 4.93 -2.23
N ALA A 97 -10.84 5.72 -1.16
CA ALA A 97 -9.95 5.43 -0.03
C ALA A 97 -10.29 4.13 0.71
N PRO A 98 -11.56 3.79 1.02
CA PRO A 98 -11.88 2.56 1.72
C PRO A 98 -11.45 1.30 0.95
N GLN A 99 -11.59 1.29 -0.37
CA GLN A 99 -11.18 0.16 -1.20
C GLN A 99 -9.65 0.01 -1.21
N ILE A 100 -8.92 1.12 -1.37
CA ILE A 100 -7.44 1.10 -1.31
C ILE A 100 -6.96 0.64 0.07
N GLN A 101 -7.61 1.08 1.15
CA GLN A 101 -7.30 0.64 2.51
C GLN A 101 -7.53 -0.87 2.69
N ALA A 102 -8.65 -1.39 2.19
CA ALA A 102 -8.94 -2.82 2.21
C ALA A 102 -7.91 -3.63 1.41
N HIS A 103 -7.56 -3.16 0.21
CA HIS A 103 -6.52 -3.74 -0.63
C HIS A 103 -5.14 -3.73 0.05
N ASN A 104 -4.78 -2.64 0.74
CA ASN A 104 -3.50 -2.57 1.46
C ASN A 104 -3.45 -3.57 2.62
N ALA A 105 -4.57 -3.77 3.34
CA ALA A 105 -4.66 -4.76 4.40
C ALA A 105 -4.59 -6.20 3.84
N GLU A 106 -5.24 -6.46 2.71
CA GLU A 106 -5.17 -7.74 2.01
C GLU A 106 -3.73 -8.01 1.51
N ALA A 107 -3.11 -7.02 0.86
CA ALA A 107 -1.73 -7.13 0.38
C ALA A 107 -0.75 -7.43 1.52
N LEU A 108 -0.86 -6.73 2.64
CA LEU A 108 -0.02 -6.99 3.83
C LEU A 108 -0.15 -8.44 4.30
N THR A 109 -1.37 -8.97 4.34
CA THR A 109 -1.62 -10.36 4.73
C THR A 109 -0.97 -11.34 3.75
N LEU A 110 -1.11 -11.09 2.45
CA LEU A 110 -0.51 -11.92 1.39
C LEU A 110 1.03 -11.85 1.43
N GLU A 111 1.62 -10.70 1.70
CA GLU A 111 3.07 -10.50 1.82
C GLU A 111 3.65 -11.25 3.03
N ILE A 112 2.96 -11.23 4.18
CA ILE A 112 3.35 -12.03 5.36
C ILE A 112 3.32 -13.52 5.01
N GLN A 113 2.23 -14.01 4.41
CA GLN A 113 2.12 -15.42 3.99
C GLN A 113 3.19 -15.81 2.97
N LEU A 114 3.54 -14.90 2.03
CA LEU A 114 4.59 -15.13 1.07
C LEU A 114 5.97 -15.20 1.75
N SER A 115 6.23 -14.33 2.73
CA SER A 115 7.44 -14.37 3.53
C SER A 115 7.58 -15.70 4.29
N ASP A 116 6.49 -16.21 4.86
CA ASP A 116 6.49 -17.50 5.56
C ASP A 116 6.80 -18.66 4.62
N LEU A 117 6.22 -18.66 3.41
CA LEU A 117 6.51 -19.67 2.38
C LEU A 117 7.97 -19.61 1.90
N VAL A 118 8.56 -18.42 1.84
CA VAL A 118 9.99 -18.26 1.55
C VAL A 118 10.83 -18.86 2.67
N ASN A 119 10.55 -18.54 3.93
CA ASN A 119 11.25 -19.11 5.08
C ASN A 119 11.15 -20.65 5.10
N GLN A 120 9.97 -21.18 4.79
CA GLN A 120 9.75 -22.63 4.67
C GLN A 120 10.56 -23.25 3.52
N ALA A 121 10.65 -22.60 2.36
CA ALA A 121 11.44 -23.08 1.23
C ALA A 121 12.93 -23.20 1.61
N TYR A 122 13.44 -22.25 2.38
CA TYR A 122 14.81 -22.26 2.91
C TYR A 122 15.01 -23.21 4.10
N GLY A 123 13.94 -23.81 4.64
CA GLY A 123 14.02 -24.73 5.77
C GLY A 123 14.43 -24.06 7.08
N LEU A 124 14.16 -22.75 7.23
CA LEU A 124 14.58 -21.99 8.40
C LEU A 124 13.83 -22.46 9.65
N THR A 125 14.57 -22.61 10.76
CA THR A 125 13.96 -22.91 12.06
C THR A 125 13.34 -21.66 12.69
N PRO A 126 12.42 -21.82 13.66
CA PRO A 126 11.87 -20.67 14.39
C PRO A 126 12.95 -19.79 15.05
N GLU A 127 14.04 -20.39 15.54
CA GLU A 127 15.17 -19.67 16.15
C GLU A 127 15.93 -18.83 15.12
N GLU A 128 16.12 -19.36 13.91
CA GLU A 128 16.76 -18.65 12.80
C GLU A 128 15.89 -17.49 12.31
N ILE A 129 14.57 -17.69 12.20
CA ILE A 129 13.60 -16.64 11.86
C ILE A 129 13.61 -15.54 12.93
N ASP A 130 13.61 -15.90 14.22
CA ASP A 130 13.68 -14.92 15.31
C ASP A 130 15.00 -14.14 15.29
N LEU A 131 16.13 -14.80 14.98
CA LEU A 131 17.42 -14.14 14.81
C LEU A 131 17.41 -13.15 13.63
N MET A 132 16.80 -13.51 12.50
CA MET A 132 16.62 -12.60 11.36
C MET A 132 15.81 -11.37 11.75
N TRP A 133 14.73 -11.54 12.53
CA TRP A 133 13.94 -10.40 13.01
C TRP A 133 14.66 -9.53 14.04
N LYS A 134 15.49 -10.12 14.91
CA LYS A 134 16.33 -9.37 15.86
C LYS A 134 17.41 -8.53 15.17
N THR A 135 17.87 -8.97 14.01
CA THR A 135 18.90 -8.30 13.20
C THR A 135 18.30 -7.54 12.01
N ALA A 136 16.97 -7.45 11.94
CA ALA A 136 16.27 -6.81 10.84
C ALA A 136 16.63 -5.32 10.73
N PRO A 137 16.76 -4.79 9.49
CA PRO A 137 17.05 -3.38 9.28
C PRO A 137 15.92 -2.48 9.81
N PRO A 138 16.19 -1.18 10.09
CA PRO A 138 15.21 -0.26 10.67
C PRO A 138 13.91 -0.09 9.86
N ARG A 139 13.93 -0.40 8.56
CA ARG A 139 12.75 -0.42 7.70
C ARG A 139 12.60 -1.79 7.07
N MET A 140 11.73 -2.60 7.65
CA MET A 140 11.26 -3.83 7.04
C MET A 140 9.98 -3.57 6.24
N PRO A 141 9.81 -4.21 5.07
CA PRO A 141 8.59 -4.07 4.25
C PRO A 141 7.34 -4.60 4.97
N ILE A 142 7.49 -5.69 5.71
CA ILE A 142 6.44 -6.31 6.52
C ILE A 142 6.72 -6.09 8.02
N PRO A 143 5.68 -5.89 8.85
CA PRO A 143 5.83 -5.80 10.29
C PRO A 143 6.28 -7.14 10.86
N ARG A 144 7.01 -7.09 11.97
CA ARG A 144 7.36 -8.30 12.71
C ARG A 144 6.06 -8.99 13.16
N PRO A 145 5.89 -10.30 12.92
CA PRO A 145 4.80 -11.08 13.50
C PRO A 145 4.82 -10.92 15.04
N ILE A 146 3.64 -10.68 15.63
CA ILE A 146 3.48 -10.51 17.09
C ILE A 146 3.42 -11.89 17.76
#